data_AF-A0A1G2WUT5-F1
#
_entry.id   AF-A0A1G2WUT5-F1
#
_cell.length_a   1.000
_cell.length_b   1.000
_cell.length_c   1.000
_cell.angle_alpha   90.00
_cell.angle_beta   90.00
_cell.angle_gamma   90.00
#
_symmetry.space_group_name_H-M   'P 1'
#
loop_
_entity.id
_entity.type
_entity.pdbx_description
1 polymer ?
#
loop_
_entity_poly.entity_id
_entity_poly.type
_entity_poly.pdbx_seq_one_letter_code
_entity_poly.pdbx_strand_id
1 'polypeptide(L)'
;MVNVEELRNCVRNGIDFVKRQKDVIDAEVFASWNEHITVRLNYTSDIPCNGVHEPKSTQFSGIGLLVIFKAGKEIKIGFGSVSNNITPKGIKEAFQKAKRNKVYDPDFKSLPVPTGKPILENYHDNAVMEISDAAIVDLGWQGLKGAITEYNQKRFNKSIIVGGDVTIIKERMAIASTKGIDNFDESSILTTNITSMIEKERVKGTGWNISTHLSGFNPEEAGCESAESAIKTMGGERISSGTYNVVFGRQPVTDLFTNIVIPALSLSSLNASDTPFLGKLGRKIASELLTVYDDGSIRGAIGSKKISCEGIPTGRTELIHNGFLVGFLANNYLSKKLENIFASFIPRNGFRYYNGGRSHNIQPKICPTNIVIESKEEIPAQSLLSKINDGIYIGRIWYTYPINGLAAGDFTSTIIADSYLVKGGKIDKPLKPNTVRINNNIVDILNNIIAVSKEKKQTTVWGGEEVVIAPEIAVQNVKLDNISGFIS
;
A
#
# COMPACT_ATOMS: atom_id res chain seq x y z
N MET A 1 1.87 -24.84 -13.71
CA MET A 1 1.54 -23.44 -13.35
C MET A 1 0.14 -23.17 -13.88
N VAL A 2 -0.77 -22.63 -13.07
CA VAL A 2 -2.14 -22.33 -13.52
C VAL A 2 -2.07 -21.12 -14.46
N ASN A 3 -2.50 -21.29 -15.70
CA ASN A 3 -2.55 -20.19 -16.66
C ASN A 3 -3.87 -19.40 -16.53
N VAL A 4 -3.91 -18.22 -17.13
CA VAL A 4 -5.08 -17.34 -17.02
C VAL A 4 -6.33 -17.91 -17.69
N GLU A 5 -6.19 -18.71 -18.75
CA GLU A 5 -7.33 -19.31 -19.46
C GLU A 5 -7.98 -20.44 -18.63
N GLU A 6 -7.21 -21.18 -17.84
CA GLU A 6 -7.75 -22.13 -16.85
C GLU A 6 -8.62 -21.41 -15.80
N LEU A 7 -8.19 -20.24 -15.31
CA LEU A 7 -8.97 -19.43 -14.38
C LEU A 7 -10.26 -18.89 -15.05
N ARG A 8 -10.17 -18.42 -16.30
CA ARG A 8 -11.33 -17.93 -17.07
C ARG A 8 -12.37 -19.02 -17.30
N ASN A 9 -11.91 -20.20 -17.73
CA ASN A 9 -12.78 -21.36 -17.88
C ASN A 9 -13.42 -21.77 -16.55
N CYS A 10 -12.66 -21.69 -15.45
CA CYS A 10 -13.19 -21.96 -14.12
C CYS A 10 -14.34 -21.02 -13.75
N VAL A 11 -14.16 -19.70 -13.87
CA VAL A 11 -15.20 -18.73 -13.49
C VAL A 11 -16.44 -18.81 -14.39
N ARG A 12 -16.27 -19.05 -15.70
CA ARG A 12 -17.37 -19.26 -16.66
C ARG A 12 -18.17 -20.51 -16.31
N ASN A 13 -17.50 -21.64 -16.10
CA ASN A 13 -18.14 -22.87 -15.65
C ASN A 13 -18.86 -22.70 -14.31
N GLY A 14 -18.30 -21.87 -13.42
CA GLY A 14 -18.92 -21.48 -12.16
C GLY A 14 -20.25 -20.76 -12.37
N ILE A 15 -20.26 -19.77 -13.28
CA ILE A 15 -21.47 -19.02 -13.64
C ILE A 15 -22.52 -19.91 -14.28
N ASP A 16 -22.12 -20.80 -15.20
CA ASP A 16 -23.04 -21.76 -15.82
C ASP A 16 -23.64 -22.74 -14.80
N PHE A 17 -22.86 -23.13 -13.79
CA PHE A 17 -23.33 -24.00 -12.71
C PHE A 17 -24.35 -23.29 -11.79
N VAL A 18 -24.07 -22.06 -11.36
CA VAL A 18 -24.95 -21.33 -10.43
C VAL A 18 -26.25 -20.87 -11.10
N LYS A 19 -26.22 -20.52 -12.40
CA LYS A 19 -27.42 -20.16 -13.17
C LYS A 19 -28.46 -21.29 -13.26
N ARG A 20 -28.04 -22.55 -13.11
CA ARG A 20 -28.93 -23.73 -13.10
C ARG A 20 -29.61 -23.96 -11.75
N GLN A 21 -29.24 -23.22 -10.70
CA GLN A 21 -29.77 -23.41 -9.35
C GLN A 21 -31.04 -22.57 -9.17
N LYS A 22 -32.15 -23.22 -8.79
CA LYS A 22 -33.48 -22.59 -8.70
C LYS A 22 -33.57 -21.47 -7.65
N ASP A 23 -32.74 -21.53 -6.62
CA ASP A 23 -32.74 -20.60 -5.49
C ASP A 23 -31.72 -19.46 -5.64
N VAL A 24 -31.01 -19.36 -6.77
CA VAL A 24 -30.01 -18.31 -7.03
C VAL A 24 -30.63 -17.19 -7.88
N ILE A 25 -30.45 -15.95 -7.44
CA ILE A 25 -30.86 -14.73 -8.16
C ILE A 25 -29.69 -14.17 -8.97
N ASP A 26 -28.55 -14.02 -8.31
CA ASP A 26 -27.33 -13.48 -8.86
C ASP A 26 -26.12 -14.15 -8.23
N ALA A 27 -24.98 -14.13 -8.91
CA ALA A 27 -23.73 -14.64 -8.39
C ALA A 27 -22.52 -13.99 -9.04
N GLU A 28 -21.42 -13.95 -8.30
CA GLU A 28 -20.09 -13.64 -8.75
C GLU A 28 -19.16 -14.82 -8.43
N VAL A 29 -18.35 -15.21 -9.40
CA VAL A 29 -17.34 -16.25 -9.28
C VAL A 29 -15.99 -15.60 -9.53
N PHE A 30 -15.09 -15.72 -8.56
CA PHE A 30 -13.74 -15.18 -8.61
C PHE A 30 -12.75 -16.33 -8.47
N ALA A 31 -11.74 -16.38 -9.34
CA ALA A 31 -10.65 -17.33 -9.25
C ALA A 31 -9.31 -16.58 -9.29
N SER A 32 -8.36 -17.01 -8.48
CA SER A 32 -7.03 -16.40 -8.44
C SER A 32 -5.94 -17.44 -8.33
N TRP A 33 -4.77 -17.07 -8.82
CA TRP A 33 -3.49 -17.72 -8.57
C TRP A 33 -2.46 -16.63 -8.27
N ASN A 34 -1.71 -16.80 -7.18
CA ASN A 34 -0.62 -15.91 -6.80
C ASN A 34 0.60 -16.76 -6.46
N GLU A 35 1.77 -16.31 -6.88
CA GLU A 35 3.06 -16.84 -6.45
C GLU A 35 3.87 -15.71 -5.79
N HIS A 36 4.27 -15.95 -4.55
CA HIS A 36 5.03 -15.03 -3.71
C HIS A 36 6.40 -15.62 -3.51
N ILE A 37 7.43 -14.90 -3.95
CA ILE A 37 8.82 -15.32 -3.82
C ILE A 37 9.52 -14.25 -3.00
N THR A 38 9.98 -14.63 -1.82
CA THR A 38 10.63 -13.74 -0.88
C THR A 38 12.02 -14.26 -0.58
N VAL A 39 13.02 -13.39 -0.70
CA VAL A 39 14.41 -13.65 -0.33
C VAL A 39 14.77 -12.72 0.81
N ARG A 40 14.91 -13.28 2.01
CA ARG A 40 15.26 -12.50 3.20
C ARG A 40 16.77 -12.33 3.35
N LEU A 41 17.16 -11.10 3.63
CA LEU A 41 18.54 -10.72 3.93
C LEU A 41 18.73 -10.64 5.45
N ASN A 42 19.81 -11.23 5.93
CA ASN A 42 20.30 -11.11 7.29
C ASN A 42 21.81 -11.35 7.30
N TYR A 43 22.56 -10.26 7.26
CA TYR A 43 24.01 -10.24 7.36
C TYR A 43 24.43 -9.49 8.61
N THR A 44 25.36 -10.06 9.36
CA THR A 44 26.03 -9.42 10.50
C THR A 44 27.52 -9.63 10.35
N SER A 45 28.34 -8.58 10.44
CA SER A 45 29.79 -8.70 10.21
C SER A 45 30.52 -9.52 11.28
N ASP A 46 30.02 -9.52 12.52
CA ASP A 46 30.76 -10.00 13.69
C ASP A 46 30.42 -11.46 14.05
N ILE A 47 29.43 -12.07 13.38
CA ILE A 47 29.02 -13.47 13.58
C ILE A 47 28.88 -14.19 12.23
N PRO A 48 29.19 -15.50 12.16
CA PRO A 48 28.91 -16.28 10.96
C PRO A 48 27.42 -16.18 10.58
N CYS A 49 27.16 -15.77 9.35
CA CYS A 49 25.81 -15.63 8.81
C CYS A 49 25.80 -16.00 7.32
N ASN A 50 24.62 -16.34 6.82
CA ASN A 50 24.45 -16.72 5.41
C ASN A 50 24.33 -15.49 4.50
N GLY A 51 24.08 -14.29 5.04
CA GLY A 51 23.78 -13.10 4.23
C GLY A 51 22.38 -13.18 3.62
N VAL A 52 22.20 -13.98 2.57
CA VAL A 52 20.88 -14.41 2.12
C VAL A 52 20.43 -15.59 2.98
N HIS A 53 19.37 -15.39 3.76
CA HIS A 53 19.02 -16.29 4.86
C HIS A 53 17.87 -17.25 4.51
N GLU A 54 16.79 -16.73 3.92
CA GLU A 54 15.56 -17.51 3.69
C GLU A 54 14.96 -17.13 2.33
N PRO A 55 15.33 -17.82 1.24
CA PRO A 55 14.56 -17.82 0.02
C PRO A 55 13.35 -18.74 0.17
N LYS A 56 12.17 -18.22 -0.14
CA LYS A 56 10.89 -18.92 0.01
C LYS A 56 9.97 -18.61 -1.15
N SER A 57 9.45 -19.65 -1.77
CA SER A 57 8.35 -19.57 -2.74
C SER A 57 7.07 -20.11 -2.11
N THR A 58 5.95 -19.39 -2.25
CA THR A 58 4.64 -19.83 -1.77
C THR A 58 3.58 -19.52 -2.81
N GLN A 59 2.76 -20.51 -3.13
CA GLN A 59 1.69 -20.39 -4.10
C GLN A 59 0.32 -20.45 -3.42
N PHE A 60 -0.58 -19.58 -3.86
CA PHE A 60 -1.96 -19.53 -3.40
C PHE A 60 -2.89 -19.59 -4.61
N SER A 61 -3.80 -20.55 -4.63
CA SER A 61 -4.79 -20.64 -5.71
C SER A 61 -6.14 -21.08 -5.20
N GLY A 62 -7.20 -20.78 -5.95
CA GLY A 62 -8.53 -21.27 -5.63
C GLY A 62 -9.64 -20.42 -6.21
N ILE A 63 -10.84 -20.66 -5.69
CA ILE A 63 -12.08 -20.03 -6.13
C ILE A 63 -12.91 -19.51 -4.96
N GLY A 64 -13.62 -18.41 -5.18
CA GLY A 64 -14.57 -17.80 -4.28
C GLY A 64 -15.88 -17.51 -4.99
N LEU A 65 -16.99 -17.85 -4.36
CA LEU A 65 -18.34 -17.62 -4.87
C LEU A 65 -19.09 -16.71 -3.89
N LEU A 66 -19.54 -15.56 -4.40
CA LEU A 66 -20.52 -14.71 -3.73
C LEU A 66 -21.88 -14.94 -4.41
N VAL A 67 -22.86 -15.43 -3.66
CA VAL A 67 -24.13 -15.89 -4.22
C VAL A 67 -25.30 -15.23 -3.51
N ILE A 68 -26.24 -14.71 -4.29
CA ILE A 68 -27.46 -14.08 -3.84
C ILE A 68 -28.58 -15.11 -4.01
N PHE A 69 -29.18 -15.51 -2.89
CA PHE A 69 -30.22 -16.50 -2.82
C PHE A 69 -31.59 -15.87 -2.62
N LYS A 70 -32.60 -16.44 -3.28
CA LYS A 70 -34.00 -16.18 -2.99
C LYS A 70 -34.41 -16.94 -1.72
N ALA A 71 -34.98 -16.24 -0.75
CA ALA A 71 -35.53 -16.81 0.48
C ALA A 71 -36.95 -16.27 0.71
N GLY A 72 -37.94 -16.85 0.01
CA GLY A 72 -39.32 -16.35 0.03
C GLY A 72 -39.40 -14.97 -0.65
N LYS A 73 -39.74 -13.93 0.14
CA LYS A 73 -39.75 -12.52 -0.28
C LYS A 73 -38.43 -11.79 -0.02
N GLU A 74 -37.51 -12.41 0.71
CA GLU A 74 -36.22 -11.83 1.08
C GLU A 74 -35.08 -12.33 0.19
N ILE A 75 -33.98 -11.58 0.20
CA ILE A 75 -32.70 -12.01 -0.37
C ILE A 75 -31.74 -12.39 0.76
N LYS A 76 -30.93 -13.42 0.54
CA LYS A 76 -29.83 -13.79 1.45
C LYS A 76 -28.54 -13.90 0.67
N ILE A 77 -27.45 -13.46 1.25
CA ILE A 77 -26.14 -13.44 0.60
C ILE A 77 -25.24 -14.45 1.28
N GLY A 78 -24.63 -15.33 0.50
CA GLY A 78 -23.70 -16.32 1.00
C GLY A 78 -22.36 -16.23 0.29
N PHE A 79 -21.28 -16.39 1.05
CA PHE A 79 -19.93 -16.50 0.50
C PHE A 79 -19.33 -17.87 0.84
N GLY A 80 -18.66 -18.47 -0.14
CA GLY A 80 -17.95 -19.72 0.02
C GLY A 80 -16.73 -19.80 -0.87
N SER A 81 -15.65 -20.36 -0.35
CA SER A 81 -14.39 -20.48 -1.08
C SER A 81 -13.73 -21.84 -0.89
N VAL A 82 -12.89 -22.20 -1.84
CA VAL A 82 -12.08 -23.43 -1.83
C VAL A 82 -10.69 -23.10 -2.35
N SER A 83 -9.66 -23.51 -1.62
CA SER A 83 -8.26 -23.36 -2.01
C SER A 83 -7.76 -24.58 -2.76
N ASN A 84 -6.79 -24.37 -3.66
CA ASN A 84 -6.08 -25.38 -4.44
C ASN A 84 -7.01 -26.29 -5.26
N ASN A 85 -8.19 -25.79 -5.65
CA ASN A 85 -9.14 -26.55 -6.44
C ASN A 85 -10.01 -25.62 -7.31
N ILE A 86 -9.59 -25.46 -8.57
CA ILE A 86 -10.30 -24.70 -9.61
C ILE A 86 -11.16 -25.61 -10.51
N THR A 87 -11.43 -26.85 -10.09
CA THR A 87 -12.19 -27.82 -10.87
C THR A 87 -13.71 -27.67 -10.67
N PRO A 88 -14.55 -28.32 -11.50
CA PRO A 88 -16.00 -28.40 -11.25
C PRO A 88 -16.39 -28.91 -9.86
N LYS A 89 -15.56 -29.77 -9.23
CA LYS A 89 -15.78 -30.22 -7.84
C LYS A 89 -15.58 -29.06 -6.86
N GLY A 90 -14.52 -28.27 -7.06
CA GLY A 90 -14.26 -27.06 -6.27
C GLY A 90 -15.42 -26.09 -6.33
N ILE A 91 -15.95 -25.82 -7.54
CA ILE A 91 -17.11 -24.92 -7.76
C ILE A 91 -18.31 -25.37 -6.92
N LYS A 92 -18.65 -26.66 -6.99
CA LYS A 92 -19.75 -27.24 -6.21
C LYS A 92 -19.52 -27.08 -4.71
N GLU A 93 -18.32 -27.35 -4.23
CA GLU A 93 -17.98 -27.23 -2.81
C GLU A 93 -18.07 -25.77 -2.32
N ALA A 94 -17.52 -24.82 -3.08
CA ALA A 94 -17.61 -23.39 -2.78
C ALA A 94 -19.06 -22.91 -2.74
N PHE A 95 -19.89 -23.36 -3.71
CA PHE A 95 -21.32 -23.07 -3.72
C PHE A 95 -22.04 -23.65 -2.49
N GLN A 96 -21.73 -24.89 -2.08
CA GLN A 96 -22.32 -25.47 -0.87
C GLN A 96 -21.93 -24.70 0.39
N LYS A 97 -20.68 -24.20 0.48
CA LYS A 97 -20.25 -23.30 1.56
C LYS A 97 -21.07 -22.00 1.54
N ALA A 98 -21.21 -21.36 0.38
CA ALA A 98 -22.03 -20.15 0.23
C ALA A 98 -23.48 -20.38 0.66
N LYS A 99 -24.09 -21.51 0.26
CA LYS A 99 -25.46 -21.87 0.62
C LYS A 99 -25.65 -22.08 2.13
N ARG A 100 -24.66 -22.67 2.82
CA ARG A 100 -24.69 -22.83 4.28
C ARG A 100 -24.49 -21.51 5.02
N ASN A 101 -23.63 -20.64 4.50
CA ASN A 101 -23.23 -19.39 5.14
C ASN A 101 -24.13 -18.20 4.79
N LYS A 102 -25.27 -18.42 4.14
CA LYS A 102 -26.12 -17.32 3.66
C LYS A 102 -26.80 -16.58 4.81
N VAL A 103 -26.68 -15.25 4.82
CA VAL A 103 -27.26 -14.36 5.82
C VAL A 103 -28.15 -13.32 5.15
N TYR A 104 -29.15 -12.82 5.89
CA TYR A 104 -29.94 -11.69 5.43
C TYR A 104 -29.10 -10.42 5.51
N ASP A 105 -29.19 -9.58 4.46
CA ASP A 105 -28.53 -8.28 4.40
C ASP A 105 -29.52 -7.25 3.82
N PRO A 106 -30.06 -6.33 4.63
CA PRO A 106 -31.02 -5.32 4.18
C PRO A 106 -30.39 -4.21 3.34
N ASP A 107 -29.08 -4.03 3.44
CA ASP A 107 -28.34 -2.93 2.81
C ASP A 107 -27.90 -3.27 1.38
N PHE A 108 -27.75 -4.56 1.07
CA PHE A 108 -27.38 -5.00 -0.27
C PHE A 108 -28.41 -4.60 -1.34
N LYS A 109 -27.92 -4.05 -2.45
CA LYS A 109 -28.76 -3.63 -3.59
C LYS A 109 -28.54 -4.48 -4.83
N SER A 110 -27.30 -4.62 -5.28
CA SER A 110 -26.98 -5.40 -6.49
C SER A 110 -25.50 -5.77 -6.55
N LEU A 111 -25.19 -6.81 -7.33
CA LEU A 111 -23.82 -7.04 -7.81
C LEU A 111 -23.38 -5.94 -8.80
N PRO A 112 -22.06 -5.78 -9.01
CA PRO A 112 -21.50 -4.93 -10.05
C PRO A 112 -22.03 -5.26 -11.44
N VAL A 113 -22.19 -4.23 -12.28
CA VAL A 113 -22.48 -4.36 -13.72
C VAL A 113 -21.27 -3.89 -14.52
N PRO A 114 -21.06 -4.37 -15.77
CA PRO A 114 -19.98 -3.90 -16.63
C PRO A 114 -20.03 -2.38 -16.81
N THR A 115 -18.88 -1.73 -16.63
CA THR A 115 -18.75 -0.27 -16.77
C THR A 115 -17.54 0.05 -17.63
N GLY A 116 -17.76 0.67 -18.80
CA GLY A 116 -16.66 1.09 -19.69
C GLY A 116 -15.71 -0.03 -20.11
N LYS A 117 -14.50 0.35 -20.50
CA LYS A 117 -13.41 -0.58 -20.87
C LYS A 117 -12.18 -0.28 -20.01
N PRO A 118 -11.37 -1.31 -19.65
CA PRO A 118 -10.07 -1.11 -19.01
C PRO A 118 -9.14 -0.25 -19.86
N ILE A 119 -8.31 0.56 -19.19
CA ILE A 119 -7.25 1.36 -19.82
C ILE A 119 -5.97 0.52 -19.99
N LEU A 120 -5.66 -0.31 -19.00
CA LEU A 120 -4.45 -1.13 -18.98
C LEU A 120 -4.63 -2.44 -19.74
N GLU A 121 -3.68 -2.74 -20.60
CA GLU A 121 -3.54 -4.02 -21.31
C GLU A 121 -2.05 -4.39 -21.36
N ASN A 122 -1.73 -5.68 -21.22
CA ASN A 122 -0.36 -6.20 -21.34
C ASN A 122 0.68 -5.33 -20.60
N TYR A 123 0.42 -5.07 -19.31
CA TYR A 123 1.21 -4.15 -18.48
C TYR A 123 2.10 -4.85 -17.45
N HIS A 124 1.93 -6.17 -17.28
CA HIS A 124 2.87 -6.99 -16.52
C HIS A 124 4.12 -7.28 -17.35
N ASP A 125 5.19 -7.67 -16.67
CA ASP A 125 6.43 -8.08 -17.30
C ASP A 125 6.49 -9.61 -17.42
N ASN A 126 6.50 -10.11 -18.65
CA ASN A 126 6.63 -11.55 -18.93
C ASN A 126 7.93 -12.13 -18.33
N ALA A 127 9.01 -11.36 -18.31
CA ALA A 127 10.27 -11.81 -17.74
C ALA A 127 10.14 -12.03 -16.22
N VAL A 128 9.34 -11.21 -15.52
CA VAL A 128 9.00 -11.44 -14.11
C VAL A 128 8.12 -12.68 -13.97
N MET A 129 7.16 -12.89 -14.86
CA MET A 129 6.26 -14.06 -14.78
C MET A 129 7.03 -15.39 -14.96
N GLU A 130 8.13 -15.37 -15.72
CA GLU A 130 8.94 -16.54 -16.08
C GLU A 130 10.23 -16.69 -15.26
N ILE A 131 10.61 -15.71 -14.45
CA ILE A 131 11.85 -15.73 -13.67
C ILE A 131 11.92 -16.96 -12.74
N SER A 132 13.11 -17.58 -12.66
CA SER A 132 13.40 -18.72 -11.80
C SER A 132 13.71 -18.29 -10.37
N ASP A 133 13.43 -19.16 -9.39
CA ASP A 133 13.75 -18.91 -7.99
C ASP A 133 15.25 -18.62 -7.78
N ALA A 134 16.14 -19.27 -8.53
CA ALA A 134 17.59 -19.05 -8.47
C ALA A 134 17.96 -17.61 -8.89
N ALA A 135 17.38 -17.10 -9.98
CA ALA A 135 17.63 -15.73 -10.41
C ALA A 135 17.11 -14.70 -9.39
N ILE A 136 16.05 -15.02 -8.64
CA ILE A 136 15.55 -14.16 -7.56
C ILE A 136 16.49 -14.17 -6.35
N VAL A 137 17.08 -15.33 -6.02
CA VAL A 137 18.12 -15.40 -4.99
C VAL A 137 19.29 -14.49 -5.33
N ASP A 138 19.69 -14.44 -6.60
CA ASP A 138 20.76 -13.54 -7.08
C ASP A 138 20.40 -12.05 -6.89
N LEU A 139 19.12 -11.66 -7.08
CA LEU A 139 18.65 -10.31 -6.76
C LEU A 139 18.82 -9.97 -5.27
N GLY A 140 18.59 -10.94 -4.38
CA GLY A 140 18.86 -10.78 -2.95
C GLY A 140 20.35 -10.55 -2.66
N TRP A 141 21.23 -11.33 -3.30
CA TRP A 141 22.67 -11.15 -3.19
C TRP A 141 23.14 -9.79 -3.72
N GLN A 142 22.56 -9.28 -4.81
CA GLN A 142 22.86 -7.94 -5.34
C GLN A 142 22.56 -6.86 -4.31
N GLY A 143 21.40 -6.94 -3.63
CA GLY A 143 21.05 -5.99 -2.59
C GLY A 143 22.01 -6.01 -1.41
N LEU A 144 22.40 -7.19 -0.95
CA LEU A 144 23.40 -7.32 0.11
C LEU A 144 24.77 -6.79 -0.33
N LYS A 145 25.19 -7.10 -1.56
CA LYS A 145 26.45 -6.65 -2.16
C LYS A 145 26.54 -5.12 -2.16
N GLY A 146 25.49 -4.42 -2.59
CA GLY A 146 25.47 -2.95 -2.60
C GLY A 146 25.78 -2.35 -1.23
N ALA A 147 25.11 -2.84 -0.18
CA ALA A 147 25.33 -2.38 1.19
C ALA A 147 26.76 -2.66 1.69
N ILE A 148 27.27 -3.88 1.48
CA ILE A 148 28.62 -4.26 1.90
C ILE A 148 29.69 -3.45 1.17
N THR A 149 29.52 -3.23 -0.13
CA THR A 149 30.45 -2.43 -0.93
C THR A 149 30.55 -1.00 -0.40
N GLU A 150 29.41 -0.34 -0.13
CA GLU A 150 29.41 1.01 0.43
C GLU A 150 30.10 1.07 1.81
N TYR A 151 29.76 0.15 2.70
CA TYR A 151 30.38 0.06 4.03
C TYR A 151 31.90 -0.12 3.95
N ASN A 152 32.38 -1.02 3.08
CA ASN A 152 33.80 -1.26 2.87
C ASN A 152 34.53 -0.01 2.34
N GLN A 153 33.93 0.72 1.38
CA GLN A 153 34.51 1.96 0.85
C GLN A 153 34.69 3.03 1.95
N LYS A 154 33.77 3.06 2.91
CA LYS A 154 33.81 3.98 4.06
C LYS A 154 34.55 3.42 5.29
N ARG A 155 35.18 2.24 5.15
CA ARG A 155 35.94 1.54 6.20
C ARG A 155 35.12 1.13 7.42
N PHE A 156 33.83 0.89 7.25
CA PHE A 156 32.97 0.25 8.25
C PHE A 156 32.90 -1.24 7.96
N ASN A 157 33.69 -2.04 8.69
CA ASN A 157 33.77 -3.49 8.45
C ASN A 157 33.42 -4.35 9.67
N LYS A 158 32.96 -3.74 10.76
CA LYS A 158 32.56 -4.40 12.00
C LYS A 158 31.32 -3.77 12.60
N SER A 159 30.58 -4.55 13.38
CA SER A 159 29.34 -4.16 14.04
C SER A 159 28.30 -3.59 13.07
N ILE A 160 28.26 -4.14 11.85
CA ILE A 160 27.26 -3.82 10.83
C ILE A 160 26.24 -4.95 10.73
N ILE A 161 24.98 -4.55 10.59
CA ILE A 161 23.87 -5.45 10.27
C ILE A 161 23.22 -4.96 8.97
N VAL A 162 22.96 -5.87 8.03
CA VAL A 162 22.15 -5.61 6.83
C VAL A 162 21.02 -6.62 6.82
N GLY A 163 19.80 -6.10 6.98
CA GLY A 163 18.57 -6.90 6.92
C GLY A 163 17.62 -6.36 5.87
N GLY A 164 16.64 -7.16 5.46
CA GLY A 164 15.66 -6.73 4.46
C GLY A 164 15.09 -7.89 3.68
N ASP A 165 14.43 -7.58 2.58
CA ASP A 165 13.91 -8.57 1.67
C ASP A 165 13.87 -8.08 0.22
N VAL A 166 13.97 -9.03 -0.69
CA VAL A 166 13.52 -8.92 -2.07
C VAL A 166 12.26 -9.77 -2.19
N THR A 167 11.15 -9.16 -2.59
CA THR A 167 9.86 -9.82 -2.76
C THR A 167 9.35 -9.63 -4.19
N ILE A 168 8.96 -10.73 -4.82
CA ILE A 168 8.30 -10.77 -6.12
C ILE A 168 6.93 -11.40 -5.96
N ILE A 169 5.92 -10.76 -6.56
CA ILE A 169 4.55 -11.26 -6.59
C ILE A 169 4.11 -11.37 -8.05
N LYS A 170 3.73 -12.58 -8.43
CA LYS A 170 3.13 -12.90 -9.73
C LYS A 170 1.66 -13.19 -9.49
N GLU A 171 0.77 -12.44 -10.12
CA GLU A 171 -0.67 -12.57 -9.89
C GLU A 171 -1.42 -12.88 -11.18
N ARG A 172 -2.41 -13.75 -11.08
CA ARG A 172 -3.42 -14.00 -12.11
C ARG A 172 -4.78 -14.07 -11.45
N MET A 173 -5.78 -13.45 -12.07
CA MET A 173 -7.17 -13.59 -11.64
C MET A 173 -8.12 -13.62 -12.82
N ALA A 174 -9.26 -14.26 -12.61
CA ALA A 174 -10.42 -14.17 -13.47
C ALA A 174 -11.67 -13.95 -12.62
N ILE A 175 -12.64 -13.26 -13.17
CA ILE A 175 -13.93 -12.99 -12.54
C ILE A 175 -15.04 -13.07 -13.58
N ALA A 176 -16.14 -13.71 -13.20
CA ALA A 176 -17.37 -13.67 -13.96
C ALA A 176 -18.58 -13.46 -13.05
N SER A 177 -19.63 -12.80 -13.55
CA SER A 177 -20.87 -12.58 -12.80
C SER A 177 -22.12 -12.80 -13.66
N THR A 178 -23.25 -13.05 -13.00
CA THR A 178 -24.56 -13.14 -13.65
C THR A 178 -25.02 -11.81 -14.26
N LYS A 179 -24.38 -10.69 -13.88
CA LYS A 179 -24.62 -9.35 -14.41
C LYS A 179 -23.85 -9.04 -15.70
N GLY A 180 -23.11 -10.01 -16.24
CA GLY A 180 -22.42 -9.88 -17.53
C GLY A 180 -20.95 -9.46 -17.42
N ILE A 181 -20.37 -9.48 -16.21
CA ILE A 181 -18.92 -9.37 -16.06
C ILE A 181 -18.29 -10.71 -16.48
N ASP A 182 -17.27 -10.64 -17.34
CA ASP A 182 -16.35 -11.73 -17.68
C ASP A 182 -15.01 -11.08 -18.03
N ASN A 183 -14.08 -11.09 -17.08
CA ASN A 183 -12.81 -10.39 -17.24
C ASN A 183 -11.69 -11.10 -16.47
N PHE A 184 -10.46 -10.70 -16.76
CA PHE A 184 -9.26 -11.26 -16.17
C PHE A 184 -8.15 -10.23 -16.14
N ASP A 185 -7.14 -10.52 -15.32
CA ASP A 185 -5.97 -9.68 -15.16
C ASP A 185 -4.74 -10.49 -14.75
N GLU A 186 -3.57 -9.99 -15.15
CA GLU A 186 -2.26 -10.52 -14.81
C GLU A 186 -1.36 -9.34 -14.42
N SER A 187 -0.71 -9.44 -13.26
CA SER A 187 0.16 -8.39 -12.70
C SER A 187 1.46 -8.95 -12.15
N SER A 188 2.52 -8.16 -12.26
CA SER A 188 3.85 -8.42 -11.70
C SER A 188 4.28 -7.28 -10.78
N ILE A 189 4.79 -7.62 -9.60
CA ILE A 189 5.25 -6.67 -8.59
C ILE A 189 6.61 -7.12 -8.10
N LEU A 190 7.58 -6.20 -8.06
CA LEU A 190 8.89 -6.39 -7.45
C LEU A 190 9.15 -5.29 -6.43
N THR A 191 9.52 -5.68 -5.22
CA THR A 191 9.87 -4.76 -4.14
C THR A 191 11.13 -5.22 -3.45
N THR A 192 12.02 -4.28 -3.12
CA THR A 192 13.15 -4.52 -2.24
C THR A 192 13.20 -3.43 -1.18
N ASN A 193 13.33 -3.84 0.08
CA ASN A 193 13.46 -2.94 1.22
C ASN A 193 14.63 -3.42 2.06
N ILE A 194 15.69 -2.60 2.16
CA ILE A 194 16.91 -2.93 2.87
C ILE A 194 17.11 -1.94 4.01
N THR A 195 17.38 -2.46 5.20
CA THR A 195 17.76 -1.68 6.37
C THR A 195 19.16 -2.07 6.78
N SER A 196 20.05 -1.08 6.85
CA SER A 196 21.40 -1.25 7.37
C SER A 196 21.51 -0.61 8.76
N MET A 197 22.32 -1.19 9.64
CA MET A 197 22.57 -0.68 10.99
C MET A 197 24.05 -0.69 11.31
N ILE A 198 24.50 0.29 12.08
CA ILE A 198 25.83 0.33 12.71
C ILE A 198 25.58 0.23 14.22
N GLU A 199 25.76 -0.95 14.79
CA GLU A 199 25.28 -1.28 16.14
C GLU A 199 25.93 -0.43 17.23
N LYS A 200 27.25 -0.21 17.13
CA LYS A 200 28.01 0.59 18.10
C LYS A 200 27.50 2.03 18.19
N GLU A 201 27.08 2.58 17.05
CA GLU A 201 26.54 3.93 16.94
C GLU A 201 25.02 3.98 17.17
N ARG A 202 24.36 2.82 17.23
CA ARG A 202 22.90 2.66 17.37
C ARG A 202 22.11 3.42 16.31
N VAL A 203 22.63 3.46 15.08
CA VAL A 203 22.00 4.12 13.93
C VAL A 203 21.50 3.11 12.91
N LYS A 204 20.59 3.58 12.06
CA LYS A 204 19.94 2.80 11.01
C LYS A 204 19.82 3.66 9.76
N GLY A 205 19.84 3.01 8.60
CA GLY A 205 19.55 3.61 7.31
C GLY A 205 18.67 2.71 6.47
N THR A 206 17.97 3.29 5.49
CA THR A 206 17.11 2.55 4.56
C THR A 206 17.39 2.87 3.12
N GLY A 207 17.15 1.87 2.28
CA GLY A 207 17.08 2.01 0.84
C GLY A 207 16.02 1.05 0.31
N TRP A 208 15.36 1.47 -0.76
CA TRP A 208 14.28 0.70 -1.36
C TRP A 208 14.17 0.97 -2.84
N ASN A 209 13.73 -0.05 -3.56
CA ASN A 209 13.37 0.04 -4.96
C ASN A 209 12.10 -0.77 -5.22
N ILE A 210 11.27 -0.24 -6.11
CA ILE A 210 9.95 -0.77 -6.41
C ILE A 210 9.75 -0.69 -7.92
N SER A 211 9.33 -1.79 -8.53
CA SER A 211 9.12 -1.88 -9.98
C SER A 211 8.02 -2.88 -10.33
N THR A 212 7.48 -2.74 -11.53
CA THR A 212 6.62 -3.76 -12.17
C THR A 212 7.39 -4.61 -13.18
N HIS A 213 8.62 -4.19 -13.54
CA HIS A 213 9.46 -4.80 -14.57
C HIS A 213 10.88 -5.06 -14.03
N LEU A 214 11.51 -6.16 -14.45
CA LEU A 214 12.87 -6.52 -14.04
C LEU A 214 13.90 -5.47 -14.44
N SER A 215 13.74 -4.85 -15.61
CA SER A 215 14.66 -3.84 -16.13
C SER A 215 14.75 -2.57 -15.27
N GLY A 216 13.70 -2.27 -14.50
CA GLY A 216 13.66 -1.15 -13.56
C GLY A 216 13.89 -1.54 -12.10
N PHE A 217 14.20 -2.82 -11.83
CA PHE A 217 14.37 -3.33 -10.48
C PHE A 217 15.85 -3.40 -10.09
N ASN A 218 16.26 -2.59 -9.12
CA ASN A 218 17.66 -2.43 -8.71
C ASN A 218 17.87 -2.62 -7.20
N PRO A 219 18.00 -3.87 -6.73
CA PRO A 219 18.32 -4.16 -5.33
C PRO A 219 19.68 -3.64 -4.88
N GLU A 220 20.69 -3.66 -5.75
CA GLU A 220 22.05 -3.21 -5.41
C GLU A 220 22.07 -1.73 -4.99
N GLU A 221 21.38 -0.87 -5.74
CA GLU A 221 21.20 0.54 -5.38
C GLU A 221 20.47 0.73 -4.05
N ALA A 222 19.41 -0.04 -3.80
CA ALA A 222 18.72 -0.01 -2.50
C ALA A 222 19.65 -0.41 -1.34
N GLY A 223 20.58 -1.34 -1.57
CA GLY A 223 21.61 -1.71 -0.59
C GLY A 223 22.62 -0.58 -0.35
N CYS A 224 23.07 0.08 -1.41
CA CYS A 224 23.95 1.25 -1.30
C CYS A 224 23.27 2.38 -0.52
N GLU A 225 22.04 2.75 -0.90
CA GLU A 225 21.23 3.78 -0.22
C GLU A 225 21.11 3.49 1.29
N SER A 226 20.84 2.23 1.68
CA SER A 226 20.65 1.87 3.08
C SER A 226 21.92 2.03 3.91
N ALA A 227 23.07 1.62 3.37
CA ALA A 227 24.36 1.77 4.04
C ALA A 227 24.79 3.24 4.11
N GLU A 228 24.67 4.00 3.02
CA GLU A 228 24.96 5.43 3.00
C GLU A 228 24.16 6.18 4.07
N SER A 229 22.86 5.90 4.18
CA SER A 229 22.00 6.58 5.13
C SER A 229 22.34 6.23 6.59
N ALA A 230 22.73 4.98 6.86
CA ALA A 230 23.19 4.56 8.19
C ALA A 230 24.47 5.31 8.59
N ILE A 231 25.41 5.50 7.66
CA ILE A 231 26.65 6.24 7.88
C ILE A 231 26.36 7.73 8.12
N LYS A 232 25.49 8.35 7.31
CA LYS A 232 25.14 9.78 7.41
C LYS A 232 24.44 10.16 8.72
N THR A 233 23.84 9.19 9.42
CA THR A 233 23.06 9.44 10.65
C THR A 233 23.84 9.28 11.96
N MET A 234 25.13 8.92 11.91
CA MET A 234 26.00 8.81 13.10
C MET A 234 26.17 10.14 13.83
N GLY A 235 26.37 10.06 15.15
CA GLY A 235 26.60 11.25 15.99
C GLY A 235 25.36 12.14 16.18
N GLY A 236 24.16 11.58 15.98
CA GLY A 236 22.91 12.34 16.03
C GLY A 236 22.63 13.02 17.38
N GLU A 237 22.03 14.20 17.32
CA GLU A 237 21.69 15.04 18.48
C GLU A 237 20.21 14.92 18.87
N ARG A 238 19.92 15.14 20.16
CA ARG A 238 18.55 15.29 20.65
C ARG A 238 18.09 16.73 20.47
N ILE A 239 16.78 16.91 20.29
CA ILE A 239 16.12 18.22 20.29
C ILE A 239 15.26 18.38 21.55
N SER A 240 14.97 19.61 21.94
CA SER A 240 13.93 19.91 22.93
C SER A 240 12.54 19.58 22.40
N SER A 241 11.58 19.31 23.28
CA SER A 241 10.17 19.33 22.88
C SER A 241 9.79 20.73 22.42
N GLY A 242 8.94 20.84 21.41
CA GLY A 242 8.54 22.12 20.86
C GLY A 242 7.77 22.01 19.56
N THR A 243 7.57 23.18 18.95
CA THR A 243 6.92 23.30 17.65
C THR A 243 7.97 23.63 16.60
N TYR A 244 8.01 22.85 15.52
CA TYR A 244 9.04 22.93 14.48
C TYR A 244 8.42 23.04 13.09
N ASN A 245 9.11 23.73 12.19
CA ASN A 245 8.89 23.54 10.77
C ASN A 245 9.57 22.25 10.34
N VAL A 246 8.85 21.43 9.56
CA VAL A 246 9.29 20.09 9.21
C VAL A 246 9.22 19.89 7.71
N VAL A 247 10.26 19.30 7.13
CA VAL A 247 10.17 18.62 5.84
C VAL A 247 9.98 17.14 6.12
N PHE A 248 8.82 16.60 5.76
CA PHE A 248 8.58 15.16 5.75
C PHE A 248 9.11 14.57 4.45
N GLY A 249 10.06 13.65 4.59
CA GLY A 249 10.55 12.82 3.49
C GLY A 249 9.47 11.86 2.98
N ARG A 250 9.79 11.18 1.88
CA ARG A 250 8.85 10.30 1.16
C ARG A 250 8.30 9.15 2.01
N GLN A 251 9.13 8.53 2.85
CA GLN A 251 8.69 7.45 3.75
C GLN A 251 7.70 7.97 4.81
N PRO A 252 7.97 9.06 5.56
CA PRO A 252 6.99 9.64 6.48
C PRO A 252 5.70 10.11 5.82
N VAL A 253 5.77 10.70 4.62
CA VAL A 253 4.56 11.03 3.85
C VAL A 253 3.75 9.77 3.56
N THR A 254 4.40 8.72 3.04
CA THR A 254 3.75 7.43 2.78
C THR A 254 3.10 6.87 4.03
N ASP A 255 3.83 6.85 5.15
CA ASP A 255 3.38 6.27 6.41
C ASP A 255 2.17 7.03 7.00
N LEU A 256 2.20 8.37 7.02
CA LEU A 256 1.07 9.20 7.47
C LEU A 256 -0.16 8.99 6.59
N PHE A 257 0.03 8.90 5.27
CA PHE A 257 -1.09 8.72 4.35
C PHE A 257 -1.69 7.32 4.46
N THR A 258 -0.86 6.28 4.48
CA THR A 258 -1.30 4.90 4.60
C THR A 258 -1.99 4.61 5.92
N ASN A 259 -1.44 5.09 7.03
CA ASN A 259 -1.97 4.72 8.36
C ASN A 259 -3.12 5.61 8.83
N ILE A 260 -3.24 6.84 8.32
CA ILE A 260 -4.21 7.83 8.84
C ILE A 260 -5.08 8.42 7.73
N VAL A 261 -4.50 9.05 6.71
CA VAL A 261 -5.27 9.86 5.74
C VAL A 261 -6.15 9.00 4.84
N ILE A 262 -5.59 7.95 4.22
CA ILE A 262 -6.30 7.11 3.24
C ILE A 262 -7.38 6.26 3.91
N PRO A 263 -7.16 5.64 5.08
CA PRO A 263 -8.24 5.02 5.85
C PRO A 263 -9.38 6.00 6.16
N ALA A 264 -9.08 7.27 6.45
CA ALA A 264 -10.10 8.30 6.70
C ALA A 264 -10.88 8.73 5.44
N LEU A 265 -10.37 8.43 4.24
CA LEU A 265 -10.94 8.78 2.94
C LEU A 265 -11.57 7.57 2.22
N SER A 266 -12.15 6.65 3.01
CA SER A 266 -12.87 5.46 2.53
C SER A 266 -14.36 5.52 2.89
N LEU A 267 -15.22 5.00 2.00
CA LEU A 267 -16.65 4.84 2.33
C LEU A 267 -16.89 3.89 3.51
N SER A 268 -15.97 2.96 3.81
CA SER A 268 -16.07 2.10 4.99
C SER A 268 -16.05 2.94 6.27
N SER A 269 -15.09 3.86 6.37
CA SER A 269 -14.92 4.77 7.49
C SER A 269 -16.06 5.79 7.56
N LEU A 270 -16.50 6.32 6.41
CA LEU A 270 -17.67 7.18 6.35
C LEU A 270 -18.94 6.48 6.86
N ASN A 271 -19.21 5.26 6.40
CA ASN A 271 -20.37 4.48 6.83
C ASN A 271 -20.32 4.13 8.33
N ALA A 272 -19.13 3.90 8.87
CA ALA A 272 -18.93 3.67 10.30
C ALA A 272 -18.93 4.97 11.15
N SER A 273 -19.02 6.14 10.53
CA SER A 273 -18.79 7.44 11.17
C SER A 273 -17.41 7.55 11.85
N ASP A 274 -16.41 6.82 11.35
CA ASP A 274 -15.05 6.75 11.88
C ASP A 274 -14.06 7.51 10.98
N THR A 275 -14.32 8.80 10.78
CA THR A 275 -13.45 9.68 9.98
C THR A 275 -13.50 11.11 10.51
N PRO A 276 -12.36 11.83 10.57
CA PRO A 276 -12.32 13.23 10.98
C PRO A 276 -12.99 14.15 9.95
N PHE A 277 -13.34 13.63 8.77
CA PHE A 277 -13.91 14.38 7.67
C PHE A 277 -15.43 14.18 7.51
N LEU A 278 -16.10 13.66 8.54
CA LEU A 278 -17.55 13.47 8.53
C LEU A 278 -18.28 14.79 8.24
N GLY A 279 -19.17 14.80 7.24
CA GLY A 279 -19.92 15.99 6.83
C GLY A 279 -19.07 17.08 6.14
N LYS A 280 -17.83 16.78 5.73
CA LYS A 280 -16.92 17.73 5.07
C LYS A 280 -16.85 17.59 3.55
N LEU A 281 -17.65 16.73 2.92
CA LEU A 281 -17.68 16.60 1.46
C LEU A 281 -17.99 17.96 0.82
N GLY A 282 -17.18 18.38 -0.14
CA GLY A 282 -17.22 19.70 -0.78
C GLY A 282 -16.60 20.83 0.03
N ARG A 283 -16.01 20.57 1.20
CA ARG A 283 -15.38 21.58 2.07
C ARG A 283 -13.86 21.46 2.06
N LYS A 284 -13.19 22.57 2.36
CA LYS A 284 -11.74 22.62 2.57
C LYS A 284 -11.38 21.85 3.84
N ILE A 285 -10.48 20.87 3.72
CA ILE A 285 -9.95 20.04 4.81
C ILE A 285 -8.43 20.08 4.92
N ALA A 286 -7.75 20.66 3.93
CA ALA A 286 -6.30 20.75 3.84
C ALA A 286 -5.85 22.06 3.15
N SER A 287 -4.53 22.27 3.10
CA SER A 287 -3.91 23.32 2.29
C SER A 287 -4.33 23.22 0.82
N GLU A 288 -4.45 24.36 0.15
CA GLU A 288 -4.79 24.40 -1.29
C GLU A 288 -3.69 23.86 -2.19
N LEU A 289 -2.50 23.65 -1.63
CA LEU A 289 -1.40 22.98 -2.30
C LEU A 289 -1.60 21.47 -2.36
N LEU A 290 -2.58 20.91 -1.65
CA LEU A 290 -2.72 19.45 -1.57
C LEU A 290 -3.80 18.93 -2.52
N THR A 291 -3.40 18.08 -3.46
CA THR A 291 -4.28 17.22 -4.25
C THR A 291 -3.87 15.77 -4.02
N VAL A 292 -4.86 14.91 -3.79
CA VAL A 292 -4.69 13.49 -3.48
C VAL A 292 -5.75 12.70 -4.23
N TYR A 293 -5.30 11.70 -4.98
CA TYR A 293 -6.19 10.80 -5.69
C TYR A 293 -5.61 9.38 -5.70
N ASP A 294 -6.49 8.40 -5.87
CA ASP A 294 -6.11 7.03 -6.18
C ASP A 294 -6.23 6.80 -7.69
N ASP A 295 -5.27 6.11 -8.31
CA ASP A 295 -5.40 5.75 -9.73
C ASP A 295 -4.79 4.38 -10.04
N GLY A 296 -5.66 3.37 -10.15
CA GLY A 296 -5.26 2.01 -10.48
C GLY A 296 -4.88 1.78 -11.95
N SER A 297 -4.92 2.81 -12.79
CA SER A 297 -4.64 2.73 -14.23
C SER A 297 -3.27 3.29 -14.64
N ILE A 298 -2.43 3.72 -13.70
CA ILE A 298 -1.10 4.28 -13.97
C ILE A 298 -0.15 3.19 -14.47
N ARG A 299 0.20 3.19 -15.75
CA ARG A 299 1.16 2.20 -16.29
C ARG A 299 2.51 2.29 -15.57
N GLY A 300 3.04 1.14 -15.15
CA GLY A 300 4.34 1.03 -14.48
C GLY A 300 4.30 1.22 -12.96
N ALA A 301 3.19 1.69 -12.38
CA ALA A 301 3.02 1.76 -10.94
C ALA A 301 2.58 0.40 -10.36
N ILE A 302 3.10 0.02 -9.18
CA ILE A 302 2.90 -1.34 -8.65
C ILE A 302 1.48 -1.64 -8.15
N GLY A 303 0.76 -0.61 -7.71
CA GLY A 303 -0.63 -0.73 -7.29
C GLY A 303 -1.58 -0.93 -8.46
N SER A 304 -1.12 -0.69 -9.70
CA SER A 304 -1.95 -0.74 -10.89
C SER A 304 -2.52 -2.12 -11.18
N LYS A 305 -3.78 -2.13 -11.57
CA LYS A 305 -4.55 -3.33 -11.93
C LYS A 305 -5.44 -2.97 -13.10
N LYS A 306 -5.66 -3.89 -14.04
CA LYS A 306 -6.57 -3.66 -15.18
C LYS A 306 -8.02 -3.49 -14.72
N ILE A 307 -8.41 -4.29 -13.73
CA ILE A 307 -9.75 -4.31 -13.14
C ILE A 307 -9.65 -4.49 -11.62
N SER A 308 -10.66 -4.01 -10.91
CA SER A 308 -10.89 -4.37 -9.52
C SER A 308 -11.27 -5.84 -9.37
N CYS A 309 -11.28 -6.35 -8.14
CA CYS A 309 -11.75 -7.71 -7.84
C CYS A 309 -13.28 -7.85 -7.86
N GLU A 310 -13.98 -6.77 -8.25
CA GLU A 310 -15.40 -6.71 -8.60
C GLU A 310 -15.61 -6.69 -10.14
N GLY A 311 -14.53 -6.76 -10.94
CA GLY A 311 -14.58 -6.80 -12.41
C GLY A 311 -14.77 -5.44 -13.07
N ILE A 312 -14.69 -4.36 -12.31
CA ILE A 312 -14.85 -2.98 -12.76
C ILE A 312 -13.48 -2.44 -13.22
N PRO A 313 -13.37 -1.75 -14.38
CA PRO A 313 -12.15 -1.07 -14.77
C PRO A 313 -11.62 -0.11 -13.69
N THR A 314 -10.32 -0.17 -13.43
CA THR A 314 -9.66 0.80 -12.56
C THR A 314 -9.52 2.15 -13.26
N GLY A 315 -9.12 3.17 -12.51
CA GLY A 315 -8.92 4.52 -12.99
C GLY A 315 -8.81 5.50 -11.82
N ARG A 316 -8.77 6.79 -12.15
CA ARG A 316 -8.65 7.88 -11.18
C ARG A 316 -9.91 8.05 -10.32
N THR A 317 -9.71 8.09 -9.01
CA THR A 317 -10.69 8.42 -7.95
C THR A 317 -10.14 9.61 -7.16
N GLU A 318 -10.75 10.78 -7.37
CA GLU A 318 -10.40 12.00 -6.64
C GLU A 318 -10.80 11.89 -5.16
N LEU A 319 -9.90 12.26 -4.25
CA LEU A 319 -10.16 12.27 -2.81
C LEU A 319 -10.08 13.71 -2.27
N ILE A 320 -8.94 14.37 -2.51
CA ILE A 320 -8.71 15.77 -2.15
C ILE A 320 -8.30 16.51 -3.42
N HIS A 321 -8.97 17.61 -3.74
CA HIS A 321 -8.60 18.45 -4.87
C HIS A 321 -8.36 19.88 -4.39
N ASN A 322 -7.12 20.36 -4.49
CA ASN A 322 -6.70 21.68 -4.03
C ASN A 322 -7.19 22.00 -2.60
N GLY A 323 -7.03 21.05 -1.69
CA GLY A 323 -7.43 21.16 -0.29
C GLY A 323 -8.89 20.84 0.03
N PHE A 324 -9.75 20.65 -0.98
CA PHE A 324 -11.17 20.31 -0.79
C PHE A 324 -11.40 18.81 -0.83
N LEU A 325 -12.19 18.29 0.10
CA LEU A 325 -12.66 16.90 0.07
C LEU A 325 -13.68 16.74 -1.06
N VAL A 326 -13.37 15.94 -2.07
CA VAL A 326 -14.20 15.78 -3.28
C VAL A 326 -14.68 14.35 -3.50
N GLY A 327 -14.11 13.36 -2.81
CA GLY A 327 -14.53 11.97 -2.96
C GLY A 327 -13.98 11.04 -1.90
N PHE A 328 -14.33 9.77 -2.05
CA PHE A 328 -13.94 8.67 -1.16
C PHE A 328 -13.64 7.43 -2.01
N LEU A 329 -12.73 6.60 -1.53
CA LEU A 329 -12.54 5.26 -2.08
C LEU A 329 -13.81 4.43 -1.87
N ALA A 330 -14.23 3.69 -2.90
CA ALA A 330 -15.52 3.01 -2.92
C ALA A 330 -15.44 1.61 -3.55
N ASN A 331 -16.18 0.67 -2.97
CA ASN A 331 -16.55 -0.60 -3.63
C ASN A 331 -18.03 -0.55 -4.03
N ASN A 332 -18.49 -1.53 -4.81
CA ASN A 332 -19.85 -1.52 -5.33
C ASN A 332 -20.89 -1.59 -4.19
N TYR A 333 -20.65 -2.39 -3.17
CA TYR A 333 -21.58 -2.55 -2.05
C TYR A 333 -21.87 -1.23 -1.33
N LEU A 334 -20.83 -0.51 -0.85
CA LEU A 334 -21.01 0.73 -0.11
C LEU A 334 -21.42 1.90 -1.00
N SER A 335 -20.97 1.93 -2.25
CA SER A 335 -21.45 2.90 -3.24
C SER A 335 -22.97 2.80 -3.41
N LYS A 336 -23.50 1.57 -3.53
CA LYS A 336 -24.94 1.32 -3.66
C LYS A 336 -25.73 1.53 -2.38
N LYS A 337 -25.17 1.15 -1.23
CA LYS A 337 -25.81 1.41 0.07
C LYS A 337 -26.06 2.91 0.30
N LEU A 338 -25.11 3.74 -0.10
CA LEU A 338 -25.09 5.18 0.18
C LEU A 338 -25.61 6.06 -0.96
N GLU A 339 -26.07 5.47 -2.08
CA GLU A 339 -26.45 6.22 -3.30
C GLU A 339 -27.64 7.18 -3.12
N ASN A 340 -28.47 6.97 -2.10
CA ASN A 340 -29.59 7.86 -1.76
C ASN A 340 -29.21 9.01 -0.81
N ILE A 341 -27.99 8.98 -0.25
CA ILE A 341 -27.51 9.96 0.73
C ILE A 341 -26.49 10.91 0.08
N PHE A 342 -25.60 10.37 -0.75
CA PHE A 342 -24.53 11.12 -1.41
C PHE A 342 -24.61 10.97 -2.93
N ALA A 343 -23.97 11.89 -3.66
CA ALA A 343 -23.73 11.70 -5.08
C ALA A 343 -23.00 10.36 -5.34
N SER A 344 -23.32 9.70 -6.45
CA SER A 344 -22.83 8.36 -6.73
C SER A 344 -21.30 8.33 -6.80
N PHE A 345 -20.68 7.54 -5.92
CA PHE A 345 -19.24 7.27 -5.94
C PHE A 345 -18.94 6.14 -6.90
N ILE A 346 -17.96 6.32 -7.79
CA ILE A 346 -17.57 5.28 -8.75
C ILE A 346 -16.83 4.15 -8.01
N PRO A 347 -17.33 2.90 -8.02
CA PRO A 347 -16.77 1.83 -7.20
C PRO A 347 -15.53 1.17 -7.82
N ARG A 348 -14.40 1.90 -7.85
CA ARG A 348 -13.14 1.42 -8.45
C ARG A 348 -12.20 0.70 -7.48
N ASN A 349 -12.54 0.66 -6.20
CA ASN A 349 -11.65 0.24 -5.11
C ASN A 349 -12.07 -1.08 -4.44
N GLY A 350 -12.98 -1.85 -5.04
CA GLY A 350 -13.36 -3.18 -4.55
C GLY A 350 -12.31 -4.25 -4.85
N PHE A 351 -11.33 -4.42 -3.96
CA PHE A 351 -10.25 -5.40 -4.12
C PHE A 351 -10.30 -6.50 -3.06
N ARG A 352 -9.64 -7.62 -3.38
CA ARG A 352 -9.51 -8.79 -2.51
C ARG A 352 -8.04 -8.97 -2.09
N TYR A 353 -7.37 -7.89 -1.67
CA TYR A 353 -5.97 -7.98 -1.25
C TYR A 353 -5.84 -8.71 0.09
N TYR A 354 -5.01 -9.75 0.09
CA TYR A 354 -4.65 -10.54 1.25
C TYR A 354 -3.28 -11.20 1.03
N ASN A 355 -2.42 -11.17 2.05
CA ASN A 355 -1.05 -11.68 1.98
C ASN A 355 -0.20 -11.10 0.81
N GLY A 356 -0.51 -9.90 0.33
CA GLY A 356 0.24 -9.22 -0.75
C GLY A 356 -0.29 -9.47 -2.17
N GLY A 357 -1.38 -10.23 -2.35
CA GLY A 357 -1.97 -10.46 -3.67
C GLY A 357 -3.50 -10.55 -3.65
N ARG A 358 -4.11 -10.75 -4.81
CA ARG A 358 -5.57 -10.89 -4.97
C ARG A 358 -6.04 -12.30 -4.61
N SER A 359 -6.84 -12.42 -3.55
CA SER A 359 -7.22 -13.71 -2.98
C SER A 359 -8.66 -14.11 -3.23
N HIS A 360 -8.87 -15.38 -3.57
CA HIS A 360 -10.18 -15.99 -3.78
C HIS A 360 -10.98 -16.22 -2.50
N ASN A 361 -10.32 -16.20 -1.34
CA ASN A 361 -10.92 -16.64 -0.08
C ASN A 361 -11.53 -15.53 0.78
N ILE A 362 -11.51 -14.27 0.32
CA ILE A 362 -12.12 -13.12 0.99
C ILE A 362 -13.07 -12.39 0.05
N GLN A 363 -14.07 -11.69 0.59
CA GLN A 363 -14.95 -10.80 -0.17
C GLN A 363 -14.23 -9.48 -0.52
N PRO A 364 -14.69 -8.73 -1.55
CA PRO A 364 -14.11 -7.44 -1.89
C PRO A 364 -14.26 -6.45 -0.75
N LYS A 365 -13.17 -5.79 -0.38
CA LYS A 365 -13.12 -4.66 0.55
C LYS A 365 -12.63 -3.42 -0.19
N ILE A 366 -12.78 -2.25 0.42
CA ILE A 366 -12.25 -1.01 -0.15
C ILE A 366 -10.75 -1.00 0.07
N CYS A 367 -9.96 -1.15 -1.00
CA CYS A 367 -8.51 -0.98 -0.97
C CYS A 367 -8.07 0.13 -1.94
N PRO A 368 -7.14 0.99 -1.52
CA PRO A 368 -6.38 1.84 -2.45
C PRO A 368 -5.52 1.03 -3.43
N THR A 369 -5.04 1.69 -4.48
CA THR A 369 -4.12 1.17 -5.48
C THR A 369 -2.83 1.99 -5.52
N ASN A 370 -2.79 3.08 -6.29
CA ASN A 370 -1.69 4.03 -6.34
C ASN A 370 -2.19 5.37 -5.84
N ILE A 371 -1.82 5.71 -4.61
CA ILE A 371 -2.12 7.02 -4.04
C ILE A 371 -1.11 8.01 -4.60
N VAL A 372 -1.59 9.02 -5.30
CA VAL A 372 -0.77 10.10 -5.83
C VAL A 372 -1.03 11.35 -5.03
N ILE A 373 0.07 11.96 -4.58
CA ILE A 373 0.05 13.24 -3.86
C ILE A 373 0.75 14.25 -4.76
N GLU A 374 0.03 15.30 -5.14
CA GLU A 374 0.53 16.36 -6.03
C GLU A 374 0.08 17.73 -5.53
N SER A 375 0.62 18.77 -6.16
CA SER A 375 0.26 20.16 -5.89
C SER A 375 0.04 20.92 -7.19
N LYS A 376 -0.85 21.93 -7.15
CA LYS A 376 -0.96 22.94 -8.21
C LYS A 376 0.34 23.74 -8.41
N GLU A 377 1.16 23.81 -7.35
CA GLU A 377 2.46 24.48 -7.32
C GLU A 377 3.47 23.56 -6.64
N GLU A 378 4.32 22.92 -7.45
CA GLU A 378 5.40 22.05 -6.99
C GLU A 378 6.74 22.76 -7.06
N ILE A 379 7.59 22.54 -6.05
CA ILE A 379 8.95 23.07 -6.03
C ILE A 379 9.96 21.92 -6.09
N PRO A 380 11.22 22.15 -6.50
CA PRO A 380 12.23 21.12 -6.42
C PRO A 380 12.50 20.70 -4.97
N ALA A 381 12.71 19.41 -4.69
CA ALA A 381 12.80 18.86 -3.33
C ALA A 381 13.82 19.59 -2.44
N GLN A 382 15.01 19.89 -2.98
CA GLN A 382 16.06 20.63 -2.25
C GLN A 382 15.63 22.05 -1.82
N SER A 383 14.65 22.64 -2.49
CA SER A 383 14.10 23.96 -2.15
C SER A 383 13.16 23.92 -0.94
N LEU A 384 12.65 22.76 -0.53
CA LEU A 384 11.83 22.59 0.68
C LEU A 384 12.59 22.99 1.95
N LEU A 385 13.88 22.66 2.02
CA LEU A 385 14.73 23.00 3.16
C LEU A 385 14.87 24.53 3.27
N SER A 386 15.11 25.21 2.16
CA SER A 386 15.14 26.68 2.11
C SER A 386 13.79 27.30 2.46
N LYS A 387 12.67 26.64 2.11
CA LYS A 387 11.32 27.09 2.46
C LYS A 387 11.05 27.07 3.96
N ILE A 388 11.56 26.08 4.69
CA ILE A 388 11.44 26.02 6.16
C ILE A 388 12.51 26.83 6.89
N ASN A 389 13.65 27.11 6.22
CA ASN A 389 14.86 27.76 6.72
C ASN A 389 15.51 27.07 7.93
N ASP A 390 14.87 27.11 9.09
CA ASP A 390 15.31 26.44 10.31
C ASP A 390 14.21 25.49 10.79
N GLY A 391 14.59 24.25 11.11
CA GLY A 391 13.63 23.22 11.43
C GLY A 391 14.22 21.82 11.34
N ILE A 392 13.43 20.87 10.85
CA ILE A 392 13.78 19.45 10.88
C ILE A 392 13.40 18.78 9.57
N TYR A 393 14.31 17.98 9.02
CA TYR A 393 13.98 16.98 8.02
C TYR A 393 13.70 15.66 8.73
N ILE A 394 12.52 15.09 8.51
CA ILE A 394 12.13 13.78 9.03
C ILE A 394 12.13 12.82 7.86
N GLY A 395 13.06 11.87 7.82
CA GLY A 395 13.18 10.91 6.71
C GLY A 395 12.64 9.53 7.00
N ARG A 396 12.46 9.14 8.26
CA ARG A 396 11.85 7.85 8.62
C ARG A 396 11.14 7.90 9.97
N ILE A 397 9.87 7.50 9.94
CA ILE A 397 9.02 7.34 11.12
C ILE A 397 8.54 5.89 11.22
N TRP A 398 8.05 5.51 12.40
CA TRP A 398 7.47 4.20 12.67
C TRP A 398 6.51 4.26 13.86
N TYR A 399 5.63 3.28 13.99
CA TYR A 399 4.56 3.23 14.99
C TYR A 399 3.57 4.39 14.86
N THR A 400 3.15 4.68 13.62
CA THR A 400 2.09 5.66 13.35
C THR A 400 0.73 5.04 13.60
N TYR A 401 0.05 5.49 14.64
CA TYR A 401 -1.27 4.99 15.01
C TYR A 401 -2.22 6.11 15.39
N PRO A 402 -3.52 5.99 15.09
CA PRO A 402 -4.53 6.83 15.70
C PRO A 402 -4.62 6.49 17.20
N ILE A 403 -4.54 7.51 18.06
CA ILE A 403 -4.50 7.31 19.53
C ILE A 403 -5.87 7.48 20.19
N ASN A 404 -6.76 8.26 19.60
CA ASN A 404 -8.12 8.53 20.10
C ASN A 404 -9.21 8.04 19.12
N GLY A 405 -8.89 7.00 18.33
CA GLY A 405 -9.70 6.56 17.19
C GLY A 405 -9.45 7.40 15.94
N LEU A 406 -9.79 6.84 14.77
CA LEU A 406 -9.54 7.51 13.49
C LEU A 406 -10.41 8.77 13.37
N ALA A 407 -11.65 8.73 13.84
CA ALA A 407 -12.57 9.89 13.88
C ALA A 407 -11.98 11.15 14.52
N ALA A 408 -11.13 11.03 15.54
CA ALA A 408 -10.51 12.18 16.19
C ALA A 408 -9.39 12.81 15.34
N GLY A 409 -8.73 12.03 14.49
CA GLY A 409 -7.57 12.45 13.70
C GLY A 409 -6.27 12.60 14.50
N ASP A 410 -6.30 12.40 15.82
CA ASP A 410 -5.11 12.41 16.66
C ASP A 410 -4.24 11.18 16.40
N PHE A 411 -2.97 11.41 16.10
CA PHE A 411 -2.02 10.35 15.84
C PHE A 411 -0.71 10.58 16.59
N THR A 412 0.03 9.49 16.72
CA THR A 412 1.38 9.51 17.27
C THR A 412 2.31 8.72 16.39
N SER A 413 3.57 9.13 16.28
CA SER A 413 4.60 8.39 15.54
C SER A 413 6.00 8.67 16.07
N THR A 414 6.90 7.69 16.00
CA THR A 414 8.28 7.83 16.48
C THR A 414 9.22 8.08 15.32
N ILE A 415 10.15 9.04 15.47
CA ILE A 415 11.22 9.28 14.50
C ILE A 415 12.34 8.25 14.75
N ILE A 416 12.57 7.36 13.79
CA ILE A 416 13.43 6.17 14.01
C ILE A 416 14.73 6.14 13.22
N ALA A 417 14.88 6.96 12.17
CA ALA A 417 16.13 7.07 11.38
C ALA A 417 16.06 8.26 10.40
N ASP A 418 17.12 8.41 9.59
CA ASP A 418 17.16 9.21 8.36
C ASP A 418 16.70 10.67 8.53
N SER A 419 16.87 11.24 9.72
CA SER A 419 16.31 12.55 10.09
C SER A 419 17.41 13.50 10.55
N TYR A 420 17.26 14.78 10.26
CA TYR A 420 18.31 15.79 10.42
C TYR A 420 17.75 17.14 10.87
N LEU A 421 18.55 17.90 11.61
CA LEU A 421 18.35 19.33 11.81
C LEU A 421 18.53 20.06 10.49
N VAL A 422 17.77 21.13 10.32
CA VAL A 422 17.88 22.06 9.19
C VAL A 422 18.22 23.44 9.75
N LYS A 423 19.28 24.05 9.23
CA LYS A 423 19.70 25.41 9.58
C LYS A 423 20.04 26.21 8.34
N GLY A 424 19.54 27.44 8.24
CA GLY A 424 19.79 28.31 7.09
C GLY A 424 19.47 27.66 5.74
N GLY A 425 18.42 26.84 5.71
CA GLY A 425 17.92 26.16 4.52
C GLY A 425 18.71 24.93 4.07
N LYS A 426 19.58 24.39 4.92
CA LYS A 426 20.44 23.22 4.61
C LYS A 426 20.39 22.17 5.71
N ILE A 427 20.60 20.91 5.34
CA ILE A 427 20.83 19.83 6.30
C ILE A 427 22.06 20.18 7.14
N ASP A 428 21.91 20.10 8.46
CA ASP A 428 22.96 20.33 9.46
C ASP A 428 23.37 18.99 10.08
N LYS A 429 22.99 18.72 11.34
CA LYS A 429 23.37 17.51 12.06
C LYS A 429 22.25 16.46 12.03
N PRO A 430 22.57 15.16 12.04
CA PRO A 430 21.55 14.12 12.18
C PRO A 430 20.84 14.21 13.54
N LEU A 431 19.60 13.74 13.57
CA LEU A 431 18.85 13.54 14.80
C LEU A 431 19.14 12.17 15.38
N LYS A 432 19.25 12.10 16.71
CA LYS A 432 19.41 10.84 17.41
C LYS A 432 18.14 9.97 17.22
N PRO A 433 18.26 8.76 16.64
CA PRO A 433 17.12 7.85 16.46
C PRO A 433 16.36 7.54 17.74
N ASN A 434 15.04 7.37 17.65
CA ASN A 434 14.17 6.96 18.76
C ASN A 434 14.16 7.93 19.96
N THR A 435 14.47 9.21 19.74
CA THR A 435 14.49 10.23 20.81
C THR A 435 13.40 11.29 20.69
N VAL A 436 12.64 11.26 19.59
CA VAL A 436 11.61 12.26 19.29
C VAL A 436 10.35 11.55 18.81
N ARG A 437 9.20 12.05 19.27
CA ARG A 437 7.88 11.59 18.89
C ARG A 437 7.07 12.73 18.29
N ILE A 438 6.28 12.42 17.27
CA ILE A 438 5.26 13.31 16.71
C ILE A 438 3.98 13.01 17.48
N ASN A 439 3.36 14.03 18.08
CA ASN A 439 2.04 13.96 18.67
C ASN A 439 1.22 15.10 18.10
N ASN A 440 0.32 14.79 17.17
CA ASN A 440 -0.36 15.81 16.38
C ASN A 440 -1.73 15.35 15.91
N ASN A 441 -2.51 16.28 15.37
CA ASN A 441 -3.74 15.96 14.66
C ASN A 441 -3.48 15.99 13.14
N ILE A 442 -3.98 15.00 12.42
CA ILE A 442 -3.74 14.89 10.98
C ILE A 442 -4.34 16.09 10.22
N VAL A 443 -5.46 16.64 10.68
CA VAL A 443 -6.08 17.83 10.08
C VAL A 443 -5.14 19.03 10.19
N ASP A 444 -4.42 19.17 11.32
CA ASP A 444 -3.44 20.24 11.49
C ASP A 444 -2.25 20.06 10.54
N ILE A 445 -1.74 18.83 10.38
CA ILE A 445 -0.67 18.54 9.43
C ILE A 445 -1.08 18.92 8.01
N LEU A 446 -2.26 18.49 7.56
CA LEU A 446 -2.75 18.72 6.21
C LEU A 446 -3.01 20.21 5.91
N ASN A 447 -3.51 20.97 6.90
CA ASN A 447 -3.74 22.41 6.74
C ASN A 447 -2.46 23.25 6.76
N ASN A 448 -1.42 22.79 7.47
CA ASN A 448 -0.15 23.52 7.58
C ASN A 448 0.89 23.14 6.50
N ILE A 449 0.50 22.42 5.44
CA ILE A 449 1.36 22.17 4.27
C ILE A 449 1.61 23.49 3.54
N ILE A 450 2.90 23.85 3.38
CA ILE A 450 3.36 25.10 2.77
C ILE A 450 4.17 24.91 1.48
N ALA A 451 4.58 23.68 1.15
CA ALA A 451 5.18 23.31 -0.13
C ALA A 451 5.17 21.79 -0.32
N VAL A 452 5.16 21.36 -1.59
CA VAL A 452 5.20 19.96 -2.03
C VAL A 452 6.28 19.82 -3.10
N SER A 453 7.10 18.78 -3.03
CA SER A 453 8.15 18.57 -4.03
C SER A 453 7.61 18.05 -5.36
N LYS A 454 8.29 18.42 -6.44
CA LYS A 454 8.05 17.87 -7.79
C LYS A 454 8.46 16.40 -7.90
N GLU A 455 9.59 16.04 -7.30
CA GLU A 455 10.18 14.71 -7.40
C GLU A 455 9.43 13.71 -6.52
N LYS A 456 8.88 12.65 -7.13
CA LYS A 456 8.13 11.61 -6.45
C LYS A 456 8.84 10.26 -6.58
N LYS A 457 8.75 9.41 -5.55
CA LYS A 457 9.23 8.02 -5.57
C LYS A 457 8.06 7.13 -5.17
N GLN A 458 7.90 5.99 -5.84
CA GLN A 458 7.00 4.94 -5.35
C GLN A 458 7.55 4.44 -4.01
N THR A 459 6.73 4.53 -2.98
CA THR A 459 7.13 4.19 -1.62
C THR A 459 6.02 3.36 -0.98
N THR A 460 6.45 2.30 -0.29
CA THR A 460 5.60 1.42 0.50
C THR A 460 6.10 1.42 1.93
N VAL A 461 5.20 1.19 2.88
CA VAL A 461 5.52 1.04 4.30
C VAL A 461 5.09 -0.33 4.79
N TRP A 462 5.62 -0.74 5.94
CA TRP A 462 5.28 -2.03 6.51
C TRP A 462 3.78 -2.13 6.78
N GLY A 463 3.14 -3.17 6.24
CA GLY A 463 1.70 -3.40 6.40
C GLY A 463 0.79 -2.56 5.49
N GLY A 464 1.33 -1.68 4.64
CA GLY A 464 0.54 -0.94 3.65
C GLY A 464 -0.05 -1.86 2.58
N GLU A 465 -1.30 -1.60 2.17
CA GLU A 465 -1.97 -2.35 1.09
C GLU A 465 -1.81 -1.65 -0.28
N GLU A 466 -1.35 -0.39 -0.27
CA GLU A 466 -1.10 0.46 -1.42
C GLU A 466 0.35 0.88 -1.57
N VAL A 467 0.62 1.50 -2.72
CA VAL A 467 1.80 2.33 -2.92
C VAL A 467 1.42 3.79 -2.90
N VAL A 468 2.26 4.61 -2.28
CA VAL A 468 2.16 6.06 -2.40
C VAL A 468 3.23 6.52 -3.38
N ILE A 469 2.82 7.25 -4.42
CA ILE A 469 3.72 8.00 -5.30
C ILE A 469 4.07 9.29 -4.56
N ALA A 470 5.00 9.16 -3.61
CA ALA A 470 5.21 10.10 -2.53
C ALA A 470 6.17 11.23 -2.95
N PRO A 471 5.74 12.51 -2.83
CA PRO A 471 6.63 13.64 -2.77
C PRO A 471 7.23 13.77 -1.35
N GLU A 472 8.08 14.77 -1.18
CA GLU A 472 8.42 15.37 0.11
C GLU A 472 7.50 16.58 0.34
N ILE A 473 7.13 16.85 1.59
CA ILE A 473 6.25 17.98 1.93
C ILE A 473 6.85 18.82 3.05
N ALA A 474 6.73 20.14 2.95
CA ALA A 474 7.07 21.06 4.03
C ALA A 474 5.81 21.45 4.79
N VAL A 475 5.87 21.34 6.11
CA VAL A 475 4.75 21.56 7.03
C VAL A 475 5.22 22.48 8.15
N GLN A 476 4.44 23.52 8.44
CA GLN A 476 4.71 24.40 9.57
C GLN A 476 4.02 23.90 10.85
N ASN A 477 4.49 24.37 11.99
CA ASN A 477 3.82 24.18 13.29
C ASN A 477 3.63 22.70 13.71
N VAL A 478 4.61 21.84 13.41
CA VAL A 478 4.56 20.43 13.82
C VAL A 478 5.03 20.29 15.27
N LYS A 479 4.18 19.76 16.14
CA LYS A 479 4.51 19.45 17.53
C LYS A 479 5.36 18.19 17.62
N LEU A 480 6.53 18.32 18.23
CA LEU A 480 7.48 17.24 18.47
C LEU A 480 7.82 17.19 19.97
N ASP A 481 7.76 16.00 20.53
CA ASP A 481 8.07 15.75 21.93
C ASP A 481 9.34 14.91 22.06
N ASN A 482 10.25 15.36 22.93
CA ASN A 482 11.40 14.56 23.32
C ASN A 482 10.91 13.34 24.11
N ILE A 483 11.36 12.15 23.70
CA ILE A 483 11.17 10.92 24.45
C ILE A 483 12.20 10.94 25.57
N SER A 484 11.74 11.27 26.78
CA SER A 484 12.56 11.28 28.00
C SER A 484 13.38 10.00 28.07
N GLY A 485 14.71 10.14 28.12
CA GLY A 485 15.59 8.99 28.36
C GLY A 485 15.35 8.44 29.76
N PHE A 486 15.55 7.14 29.95
CA PHE A 486 15.95 6.66 31.26
C PHE A 486 17.24 7.38 31.62
N ILE A 487 17.29 8.02 32.79
CA ILE A 487 18.53 8.52 33.37
C ILE A 487 19.42 7.28 33.52
N SER A 488 20.43 7.17 32.67
CA SER A 488 21.48 6.15 32.76
C SER A 488 22.50 6.55 33.80
#